data_AF-A0A6J7IX50-F1
#
_entry.id   AF-A0A6J7IX50-F1
#
_cell.length_a   1.000
_cell.length_b   1.000
_cell.length_c   1.000
_cell.angle_alpha   90.00
_cell.angle_beta   90.00
_cell.angle_gamma   90.00
#
_symmetry.space_group_name_H-M   'P 1'
#
loop_
_entity.id
_entity.type
_entity.pdbx_description
1 polymer ?
#
loop_
_entity_poly.entity_id
_entity_poly.type
_entity_poly.pdbx_seq_one_letter_code
_entity_poly.pdbx_strand_id
1 'polypeptide(L)'
;MHALLPVIAMAALLTGCGPTTPEEAASSESVAQAEALRSQLLVLEASGVNVPVPAVETLTVLYGADGGIACINAESAFITGFNAGHFGSPSGRRSGVLDPAAIAYDAAVLSTYCPESLERYKAAVEGWASDRTLPGS
;
A
#
# COMPACT_ATOMS: atom_id res chain seq x y z
N MET A 1 -46.67 57.36 10.35
CA MET A 1 -45.52 56.85 9.57
C MET A 1 -45.50 55.34 9.71
N HIS A 2 -45.76 54.62 8.60
CA HIS A 2 -45.49 53.20 8.25
C HIS A 2 -45.91 52.10 9.27
N ALA A 3 -47.03 51.37 9.06
CA ALA A 3 -47.31 50.25 8.11
C ALA A 3 -46.89 48.86 8.68
N LEU A 4 -47.85 47.94 8.93
CA LEU A 4 -48.14 46.68 8.19
C LEU A 4 -46.95 45.68 8.19
N LEU A 5 -46.98 44.37 8.45
CA LEU A 5 -47.95 43.26 8.65
C LEU A 5 -47.06 42.04 9.06
N PRO A 6 -47.60 40.95 9.67
CA PRO A 6 -46.90 39.68 9.88
C PRO A 6 -47.06 38.74 8.65
N VAL A 7 -46.54 37.50 8.77
CA VAL A 7 -46.61 36.34 7.85
C VAL A 7 -45.36 36.15 6.97
N ILE A 8 -44.61 35.07 7.20
CA ILE A 8 -44.45 33.89 6.33
C ILE A 8 -43.43 32.95 7.01
N ALA A 9 -43.90 31.75 7.36
CA ALA A 9 -43.07 30.62 7.67
C ALA A 9 -42.28 30.19 6.42
N MET A 10 -40.97 29.96 6.57
CA MET A 10 -40.23 29.19 5.57
C MET A 10 -39.30 28.24 6.32
N ALA A 11 -39.74 26.98 6.35
CA ALA A 11 -38.96 25.83 6.78
C ALA A 11 -37.71 25.73 5.91
N ALA A 12 -36.56 26.06 6.46
CA ALA A 12 -35.27 25.65 5.90
C ALA A 12 -34.97 24.24 6.42
N LEU A 13 -35.43 23.23 5.68
CA LEU A 13 -34.78 21.91 5.67
C LEU A 13 -33.36 22.12 5.13
N LEU A 14 -32.44 22.45 6.03
CA LEU A 14 -31.02 22.31 5.78
C LEU A 14 -30.72 20.80 5.85
N THR A 15 -30.88 20.16 4.71
CA THR A 15 -30.21 18.91 4.37
C THR A 15 -28.72 19.17 4.61
N GLY A 16 -28.21 18.72 5.75
CA GLY A 16 -26.81 18.87 6.13
C GLY A 16 -25.91 18.10 5.18
N CYS A 17 -25.50 18.71 4.08
CA CYS A 17 -24.20 18.46 3.48
C CYS A 17 -23.17 19.01 4.47
N GLY A 18 -22.81 18.19 5.46
CA GLY A 18 -21.64 18.47 6.29
C GLY A 18 -20.41 18.56 5.37
N PRO A 19 -19.50 19.52 5.59
CA PRO A 19 -18.22 19.49 4.92
C PRO A 19 -17.51 18.22 5.39
N THR A 20 -17.37 17.23 4.51
CA THR A 20 -16.37 16.18 4.72
C THR A 20 -15.04 16.89 4.86
N THR A 21 -14.53 16.91 6.08
CA THR A 21 -13.21 17.47 6.32
C THR A 21 -12.21 16.66 5.48
N PRO A 22 -11.18 17.29 4.88
CA PRO A 22 -10.18 16.58 4.09
C PRO A 22 -9.55 15.38 4.85
N GLU A 23 -9.54 15.44 6.17
CA GLU A 23 -9.02 14.43 7.08
C GLU A 23 -9.90 13.15 7.14
N GLU A 24 -11.22 13.27 7.07
CA GLU A 24 -12.15 12.12 6.99
C GLU A 24 -12.13 11.45 5.61
N ALA A 25 -11.98 12.24 4.54
CA ALA A 25 -11.85 11.69 3.20
C ALA A 25 -10.55 10.87 3.06
N ALA A 26 -9.42 11.42 3.54
CA ALA A 26 -8.13 10.74 3.53
C ALA A 26 -8.13 9.46 4.40
N SER A 27 -8.81 9.49 5.55
CA SER A 27 -8.92 8.28 6.40
C SER A 27 -9.75 7.20 5.71
N SER A 28 -10.87 7.55 5.09
CA SER A 28 -11.73 6.59 4.37
C SER A 28 -11.01 5.95 3.17
N GLU A 29 -10.20 6.70 2.43
CA GLU A 29 -9.43 6.20 1.31
C GLU A 29 -8.30 5.27 1.76
N SER A 30 -7.57 5.63 2.83
CA SER A 30 -6.51 4.78 3.39
C SER A 30 -7.03 3.43 3.90
N VAL A 31 -8.24 3.41 4.49
CA VAL A 31 -8.90 2.17 4.92
C VAL A 31 -9.31 1.33 3.71
N ALA A 32 -9.92 1.94 2.69
CA ALA A 32 -10.35 1.24 1.48
C ALA A 32 -9.16 0.59 0.73
N GLN A 33 -8.04 1.30 0.59
CA GLN A 33 -6.83 0.75 -0.02
C GLN A 33 -6.21 -0.36 0.84
N ALA A 34 -6.19 -0.22 2.16
CA ALA A 34 -5.72 -1.26 3.07
C ALA A 34 -6.59 -2.54 3.00
N GLU A 35 -7.91 -2.40 2.87
CA GLU A 35 -8.83 -3.53 2.62
C GLU A 35 -8.57 -4.20 1.27
N ALA A 36 -8.30 -3.41 0.22
CA ALA A 36 -7.96 -3.92 -1.10
C ALA A 36 -6.62 -4.68 -1.09
N LEU A 37 -5.60 -4.17 -0.42
CA LEU A 37 -4.33 -4.86 -0.24
C LEU A 37 -4.54 -6.16 0.55
N ARG A 38 -5.24 -6.11 1.68
CA ARG A 38 -5.52 -7.31 2.50
C ARG A 38 -6.24 -8.39 1.70
N SER A 39 -7.20 -8.00 0.86
CA SER A 39 -7.93 -8.93 0.00
C SER A 39 -7.00 -9.61 -1.01
N GLN A 40 -6.05 -8.87 -1.61
CA GLN A 40 -5.04 -9.45 -2.50
C GLN A 40 -4.11 -10.41 -1.74
N LEU A 41 -3.68 -10.07 -0.53
CA LEU A 41 -2.83 -10.92 0.30
C LEU A 41 -3.53 -12.23 0.70
N LEU A 42 -4.83 -12.18 1.02
CA LEU A 42 -5.64 -13.38 1.28
C LEU A 42 -5.73 -14.29 0.06
N VAL A 43 -5.85 -13.73 -1.15
CA VAL A 43 -5.85 -14.53 -2.40
C VAL A 43 -4.49 -15.20 -2.61
N LEU A 44 -3.39 -14.48 -2.35
CA LEU A 44 -2.04 -15.03 -2.43
C LEU A 44 -1.84 -16.16 -1.41
N GLU A 45 -2.21 -15.95 -0.15
CA GLU A 45 -2.16 -16.95 0.91
C GLU A 45 -2.97 -18.21 0.53
N ALA A 46 -4.20 -18.03 0.06
CA ALA A 46 -5.07 -19.12 -0.38
C ALA A 46 -4.53 -19.89 -1.59
N SER A 47 -3.70 -19.24 -2.42
CA SER A 47 -3.00 -19.89 -3.54
C SER A 47 -1.74 -20.66 -3.12
N GLY A 48 -1.40 -20.66 -1.83
CA GLY A 48 -0.23 -21.35 -1.28
C GLY A 48 1.03 -20.49 -1.23
N VAL A 49 0.94 -19.20 -1.54
CA VAL A 49 2.06 -18.26 -1.37
C VAL A 49 2.05 -17.81 0.09
N ASN A 50 3.06 -18.21 0.87
CA ASN A 50 3.13 -17.92 2.31
C ASN A 50 3.49 -16.44 2.59
N VAL A 51 2.58 -15.54 2.26
CA VAL A 51 2.68 -14.10 2.54
C VAL A 51 2.07 -13.77 3.89
N PRO A 52 2.61 -12.78 4.62
CA PRO A 52 1.92 -12.26 5.79
C PRO A 52 0.61 -11.57 5.35
N VAL A 53 -0.44 -11.73 6.15
CA VAL A 53 -1.72 -11.04 5.98
C VAL A 53 -2.02 -10.20 7.23
N PRO A 54 -1.41 -9.00 7.37
CA PRO A 54 -1.67 -8.14 8.51
C PRO A 54 -3.15 -7.69 8.58
N ALA A 55 -3.56 -7.24 9.76
CA ALA A 55 -4.87 -6.61 9.93
C ALA A 55 -4.93 -5.28 9.15
N VAL A 56 -6.14 -4.85 8.76
CA VAL A 56 -6.35 -3.62 7.97
C VAL A 56 -5.74 -2.42 8.67
N GLU A 57 -5.90 -2.32 10.00
CA GLU A 57 -5.37 -1.22 10.81
C GLU A 57 -3.85 -1.14 10.73
N THR A 58 -3.17 -2.30 10.66
CA THR A 58 -1.71 -2.35 10.48
C THR A 58 -1.32 -1.86 9.09
N LEU A 59 -2.04 -2.27 8.05
CA LEU A 59 -1.79 -1.84 6.69
C LEU A 59 -2.05 -0.33 6.51
N THR A 60 -3.13 0.19 7.09
CA THR A 60 -3.44 1.63 7.11
C THR A 60 -2.34 2.45 7.77
N VAL A 61 -1.80 1.98 8.91
CA VAL A 61 -0.68 2.66 9.59
C VAL A 61 0.61 2.60 8.77
N LEU A 62 0.88 1.48 8.10
CA LEU A 62 2.13 1.29 7.35
C LEU A 62 2.16 2.07 6.03
N TYR A 63 1.03 2.12 5.33
CA TYR A 63 0.97 2.60 3.95
C TYR A 63 0.14 3.88 3.76
N GLY A 64 -0.71 4.24 4.73
CA GLY A 64 -1.60 5.40 4.60
C GLY A 64 -2.52 5.29 3.37
N ALA A 65 -2.77 6.42 2.73
CA ALA A 65 -3.55 6.52 1.48
C ALA A 65 -2.67 6.59 0.20
N ASP A 66 -1.35 6.66 0.38
CA ASP A 66 -0.40 6.97 -0.70
C ASP A 66 0.73 5.93 -0.84
N GLY A 67 0.69 4.84 -0.06
CA GLY A 67 1.73 3.82 -0.02
C GLY A 67 3.00 4.25 0.70
N GLY A 68 3.09 5.49 1.17
CA GLY A 68 4.22 6.05 1.88
C GLY A 68 5.59 5.74 1.24
N ILE A 69 6.50 5.20 2.05
CA ILE A 69 7.86 4.87 1.62
C ILE A 69 7.89 3.78 0.54
N ALA A 70 6.90 2.88 0.48
CA ALA A 70 6.88 1.85 -0.57
C ALA A 70 6.76 2.46 -1.96
N CYS A 71 6.03 3.58 -2.08
CA CYS A 71 5.86 4.34 -3.30
C CYS A 71 7.04 5.26 -3.63
N ILE A 72 7.59 5.95 -2.62
CA ILE A 72 8.75 6.85 -2.78
C ILE A 72 10.02 6.06 -3.12
N ASN A 73 10.18 4.89 -2.51
CA ASN A 73 11.37 4.06 -2.59
C ASN A 73 11.12 2.73 -3.33
N ALA A 74 10.05 2.62 -4.13
CA ALA A 74 9.76 1.45 -4.94
C ALA A 74 11.02 0.99 -5.71
N GLU A 75 11.79 1.97 -6.18
CA GLU A 75 13.08 1.77 -6.85
C GLU A 75 14.26 1.75 -5.85
N SER A 76 14.31 2.66 -4.87
CA SER A 76 15.51 2.84 -4.04
C SER A 76 15.68 1.81 -2.92
N ALA A 77 14.61 1.31 -2.28
CA ALA A 77 14.71 0.32 -1.20
C ALA A 77 15.04 -1.06 -1.77
N PHE A 78 14.41 -1.41 -2.90
CA PHE A 78 14.72 -2.61 -3.66
C PHE A 78 16.13 -2.55 -4.24
N ILE A 79 16.53 -1.46 -4.92
CA ILE A 79 17.89 -1.32 -5.44
C ILE A 79 18.92 -1.22 -4.31
N THR A 80 18.64 -0.59 -3.17
CA THR A 80 19.58 -0.53 -2.04
C THR A 80 19.71 -1.88 -1.34
N GLY A 81 18.60 -2.60 -1.11
CA GLY A 81 18.61 -3.95 -0.54
C GLY A 81 19.23 -4.97 -1.48
N PHE A 82 18.92 -4.87 -2.78
CA PHE A 82 19.57 -5.62 -3.84
C PHE A 82 21.05 -5.29 -3.91
N ASN A 83 21.45 -4.02 -4.02
CA ASN A 83 22.85 -3.65 -4.11
C ASN A 83 23.65 -4.07 -2.86
N ALA A 84 23.07 -3.96 -1.67
CA ALA A 84 23.67 -4.48 -0.44
C ALA A 84 23.79 -6.01 -0.44
N GLY A 85 22.82 -6.72 -1.03
CA GLY A 85 22.80 -8.18 -1.16
C GLY A 85 23.58 -8.75 -2.35
N HIS A 86 23.85 -7.96 -3.38
CA HIS A 86 24.40 -8.39 -4.67
C HIS A 86 25.81 -7.82 -4.94
N PHE A 87 26.08 -6.56 -4.57
CA PHE A 87 27.38 -5.90 -4.79
C PHE A 87 28.32 -5.93 -3.58
N GLY A 88 27.91 -6.61 -2.51
CA GLY A 88 28.80 -6.97 -1.43
C GLY A 88 28.70 -6.04 -0.23
N SER A 89 28.21 -6.62 0.87
CA SER A 89 28.87 -6.37 2.14
C SER A 89 30.38 -6.60 1.96
N PRO A 90 31.28 -5.76 2.50
CA PRO A 90 32.73 -5.96 2.44
C PRO A 90 33.21 -7.30 3.04
N SER A 91 32.29 -8.12 3.57
CA SER A 91 32.48 -9.46 4.10
C SER A 91 32.30 -10.61 3.07
N GLY A 92 32.01 -10.34 1.79
CA GLY A 92 32.01 -11.38 0.75
C GLY A 92 30.73 -12.25 0.67
N ARG A 93 29.60 -11.77 1.18
CA ARG A 93 28.30 -12.47 1.08
C ARG A 93 27.70 -12.30 -0.32
N ARG A 94 27.42 -13.43 -0.99
CA ARG A 94 26.92 -13.50 -2.38
C ARG A 94 25.40 -13.26 -2.46
N SER A 95 24.99 -12.67 -3.59
CA SER A 95 23.64 -12.65 -4.19
C SER A 95 22.63 -13.55 -3.48
N GLY A 96 21.79 -12.94 -2.65
CA GLY A 96 20.64 -13.60 -2.04
C GLY A 96 19.53 -13.71 -3.06
N VAL A 97 19.12 -14.95 -3.36
CA VAL A 97 17.80 -15.25 -3.92
C VAL A 97 16.76 -14.57 -3.02
N LEU A 98 15.84 -13.82 -3.62
CA LEU A 98 14.73 -13.22 -2.88
C LEU A 98 13.61 -14.26 -2.72
N ASP A 99 13.01 -14.27 -1.53
CA ASP A 99 11.86 -15.11 -1.22
C ASP A 99 10.70 -14.77 -2.19
N PRO A 100 10.17 -15.74 -2.95
CA PRO A 100 9.01 -15.51 -3.82
C PRO A 100 7.81 -14.92 -3.09
N ALA A 101 7.62 -15.22 -1.80
CA ALA A 101 6.56 -14.63 -0.99
C ALA A 101 6.79 -13.13 -0.74
N ALA A 102 8.03 -12.72 -0.52
CA ALA A 102 8.37 -11.29 -0.39
C ALA A 102 8.13 -10.54 -1.71
N ILE A 103 8.50 -11.16 -2.84
CA ILE A 103 8.26 -10.58 -4.17
C ILE A 103 6.75 -10.42 -4.43
N ALA A 104 5.96 -11.44 -4.11
CA ALA A 104 4.51 -11.40 -4.28
C ALA A 104 3.85 -10.37 -3.36
N TYR A 105 4.33 -10.22 -2.13
CA TYR A 105 3.85 -9.22 -1.18
C TYR A 105 4.13 -7.79 -1.68
N ASP A 106 5.38 -7.50 -2.07
CA ASP A 106 5.77 -6.19 -2.60
C ASP A 106 5.01 -5.85 -3.89
N ALA A 107 4.80 -6.82 -4.77
CA ALA A 107 3.98 -6.65 -5.96
C ALA A 107 2.52 -6.30 -5.63
N ALA A 108 1.94 -6.89 -4.57
CA ALA A 108 0.59 -6.57 -4.11
C ALA A 108 0.51 -5.16 -3.47
N VAL A 109 1.55 -4.73 -2.76
CA VAL A 109 1.64 -3.36 -2.24
C VAL A 109 1.72 -2.37 -3.39
N LEU A 110 2.62 -2.60 -4.35
CA LEU A 110 2.79 -1.72 -5.51
C LEU A 110 1.56 -1.70 -6.42
N SER A 111 0.89 -2.82 -6.66
CA SER A 111 -0.37 -2.83 -7.42
C SER A 111 -1.47 -1.99 -6.77
N THR A 112 -1.47 -1.90 -5.44
CA THR A 112 -2.49 -1.18 -4.67
C THR A 112 -2.20 0.31 -4.61
N TYR A 113 -0.95 0.69 -4.32
CA TYR A 113 -0.61 2.07 -4.00
C TYR A 113 0.16 2.80 -5.11
N CYS A 114 0.98 2.10 -5.90
CA CYS A 114 1.83 2.68 -6.94
C CYS A 114 1.87 1.84 -8.22
N PRO A 115 0.73 1.70 -8.92
CA PRO A 115 0.58 0.80 -10.06
C PRO A 115 1.52 1.15 -11.22
N GLU A 116 1.92 2.41 -11.36
CA GLU A 116 2.89 2.86 -12.36
C GLU A 116 4.30 2.32 -12.11
N SER A 117 4.62 1.96 -10.87
CA SER A 117 5.91 1.38 -10.48
C SER A 117 5.92 -0.16 -10.58
N LEU A 118 4.74 -0.78 -10.68
CA LEU A 118 4.59 -2.24 -10.66
C LEU A 118 5.31 -2.94 -11.81
N GLU A 119 5.16 -2.44 -13.04
CA GLU A 119 5.77 -3.09 -14.22
C GLU A 119 7.30 -2.97 -14.19
N ARG A 120 7.81 -1.83 -13.71
CA ARG A 120 9.26 -1.66 -13.50
C ARG A 120 9.77 -2.61 -12.42
N TYR A 121 9.03 -2.74 -11.32
CA TYR A 121 9.37 -3.68 -10.25
C TYR A 121 9.41 -5.12 -10.75
N LYS A 122 8.36 -5.58 -11.45
CA LYS A 122 8.29 -6.93 -12.03
C LYS A 122 9.47 -7.24 -12.94
N ALA A 123 9.85 -6.29 -13.81
CA ALA A 123 11.02 -6.44 -14.67
C ALA A 123 12.33 -6.51 -13.88
N ALA A 124 12.42 -5.82 -12.74
CA ALA A 124 13.62 -5.82 -11.91
C ALA A 124 13.78 -7.11 -11.09
N VAL A 125 12.69 -7.72 -10.64
CA VAL A 125 12.71 -9.03 -9.94
C VAL A 125 12.72 -10.24 -10.87
N GLU A 126 12.53 -10.02 -12.17
CA GLU A 126 12.48 -11.09 -13.17
C GLU A 126 13.81 -11.88 -13.15
N GLY A 127 13.72 -13.16 -12.77
CA GLY A 127 14.88 -14.05 -12.63
C GLY A 127 15.50 -14.12 -11.23
N TRP A 128 14.99 -13.39 -10.22
CA TRP A 128 15.49 -13.44 -8.84
C TRP A 128 14.65 -14.30 -7.88
N ALA A 129 13.40 -14.59 -8.27
CA ALA A 129 12.55 -15.53 -7.56
C ALA A 129 13.09 -16.95 -7.71
N SER A 130 13.49 -17.60 -6.61
CA SER A 130 13.74 -19.05 -6.65
C SER A 130 13.35 -19.73 -5.34
N ASP A 131 12.92 -20.98 -5.43
CA ASP A 131 12.36 -21.78 -4.32
C ASP A 131 13.41 -22.26 -3.30
N ARG A 132 14.65 -21.76 -3.36
CA ARG A 132 15.75 -22.16 -2.46
C ARG A 132 16.10 -21.05 -1.48
N THR A 133 15.59 -21.16 -0.26
CA THR A 133 16.28 -20.65 0.92
C THR A 133 17.53 -21.51 1.14
N LEU A 134 18.72 -20.98 0.84
CA LEU A 134 19.95 -21.75 1.08
C LEU A 134 20.19 -21.87 2.59
N PRO A 135 20.49 -23.08 3.11
CA PRO A 135 20.97 -23.22 4.48
C PRO A 135 22.28 -22.44 4.61
N GLY A 136 22.36 -21.59 5.64
CA GLY A 136 23.57 -20.83 5.94
C GLY A 136 24.74 -21.77 6.17
N SER A 137 25.76 -21.66 5.32
CA SER A 137 27.09 -22.25 5.56
C SER A 137 27.89 -21.39 6.53
#